data_AF-A0A4Y2IFW6-F1
#
_entry.id   AF-A0A4Y2IFW6-F1
#
_cell.length_a   1.000
_cell.length_b   1.000
_cell.length_c   1.000
_cell.angle_alpha   90.00
_cell.angle_beta   90.00
_cell.angle_gamma   90.00
#
_symmetry.space_group_name_H-M   'P 1'
#
loop_
_entity.id
_entity.type
_entity.pdbx_description
1 polymer ?
#
loop_
_entity_poly.entity_id
_entity_poly.type
_entity_poly.pdbx_seq_one_letter_code
_entity_poly.pdbx_strand_id
1 'polypeptide(L)'
;MRPVPHSEDLPIPTAPDKYTADSEEDTSDEPNHQDPDFQPSTSMTCSHHQITQAERNDLVRDLTLSQTDSELLGSRFQGWNIHKRKV
;
A
#
# COMPACT_ATOMS: atom_id res chain seq x y z
N MET A 1 5.86 -23.87 5.92
CA MET A 1 4.93 -24.52 4.97
C MET A 1 5.47 -24.32 3.56
N ARG A 2 5.36 -25.32 2.68
CA ARG A 2 5.83 -25.24 1.29
C ARG A 2 4.63 -25.27 0.33
N PRO A 3 4.69 -24.59 -0.82
CA PRO A 3 3.62 -24.65 -1.82
C PRO A 3 3.38 -26.08 -2.32
N VAL A 4 2.13 -26.40 -2.64
CA VAL A 4 1.76 -27.67 -3.27
C VAL A 4 2.10 -27.58 -4.76
N PRO A 5 2.89 -28.51 -5.32
CA PRO A 5 3.18 -28.53 -6.75
C PRO A 5 1.92 -28.81 -7.57
N HIS A 6 1.82 -28.16 -8.73
CA HIS A 6 0.76 -28.45 -9.71
C HIS A 6 0.97 -29.84 -10.35
N SER A 7 -0.14 -30.51 -10.67
CA SER A 7 -0.18 -31.80 -11.35
C SER A 7 -1.40 -31.87 -12.26
N GLU A 8 -1.60 -32.97 -12.99
CA GLU A 8 -2.81 -33.20 -13.79
C GLU A 8 -4.08 -33.17 -12.92
N ASP A 9 -3.98 -33.58 -11.64
CA ASP A 9 -5.07 -33.48 -10.66
C ASP A 9 -5.23 -32.07 -10.07
N LEU A 10 -4.22 -31.20 -10.21
CA LEU A 10 -4.17 -29.83 -9.68
C LEU A 10 -3.62 -28.84 -10.72
N PRO A 11 -4.30 -28.68 -11.87
CA PRO A 11 -3.81 -27.86 -12.97
C PRO A 11 -3.81 -26.37 -12.59
N ILE A 12 -3.03 -25.59 -13.34
CA ILE A 12 -3.02 -24.13 -13.22
C ILE A 12 -4.35 -23.59 -13.78
N PRO A 13 -5.11 -22.77 -13.03
CA PRO A 13 -6.31 -22.14 -13.56
C PRO A 13 -5.99 -21.26 -14.77
N THR A 14 -6.67 -21.48 -15.90
CA THR A 14 -6.58 -20.61 -17.07
C THR A 14 -7.61 -19.51 -17.00
N ALA A 15 -7.20 -18.27 -17.27
CA ALA A 15 -8.12 -17.16 -17.39
C ALA A 15 -9.11 -17.40 -18.55
N PRO A 16 -10.37 -16.97 -18.44
CA PRO A 16 -11.31 -17.03 -19.54
C PRO A 16 -10.87 -16.15 -20.72
N ASP A 17 -11.13 -16.61 -21.95
CA ASP A 17 -10.74 -15.90 -23.18
C ASP A 17 -11.47 -14.56 -23.38
N LYS A 18 -12.65 -14.42 -22.75
CA LYS A 18 -13.50 -13.25 -22.84
C LYS A 18 -14.10 -12.96 -21.47
N TYR A 19 -13.98 -11.71 -21.05
CA TYR A 19 -14.76 -11.17 -19.96
C TYR A 19 -15.98 -10.49 -20.58
N THR A 20 -17.17 -11.03 -20.35
CA THR A 20 -18.39 -10.24 -20.52
C THR A 20 -18.49 -9.38 -19.27
N ALA A 21 -18.02 -8.14 -19.36
CA ALA A 21 -18.61 -7.12 -18.52
C ALA A 21 -20.08 -7.07 -18.97
N ASP A 22 -21.01 -7.51 -18.14
CA ASP A 22 -22.39 -7.06 -18.30
C ASP A 22 -22.31 -5.54 -18.17
N SER A 23 -22.22 -4.85 -19.31
CA SER A 23 -22.51 -3.43 -19.41
C SER A 23 -24.02 -3.27 -19.23
N GLU A 24 -24.50 -3.59 -18.04
CA GLU A 24 -25.59 -2.81 -17.47
C GLU A 24 -24.97 -1.45 -17.17
N GLU A 25 -25.08 -0.58 -18.17
CA GLU A 25 -24.95 0.86 -18.07
C GLU A 25 -23.83 1.28 -17.12
N ASP A 26 -22.63 1.45 -17.68
CA ASP A 26 -21.65 2.38 -17.15
C ASP A 26 -22.39 3.71 -16.99
N THR A 27 -23.06 3.88 -15.85
CA THR A 27 -23.54 5.15 -15.38
C THR A 27 -22.25 5.91 -15.23
N SER A 28 -21.90 6.63 -16.30
CA SER A 28 -21.04 7.78 -16.28
C SER A 28 -21.20 8.37 -14.89
N ASP A 29 -20.11 8.38 -14.12
CA ASP A 29 -19.97 9.05 -12.82
C ASP A 29 -20.34 10.54 -13.04
N GLU A 30 -21.62 10.81 -13.23
CA GLU A 30 -22.23 12.09 -13.02
C GLU A 30 -21.93 12.38 -11.56
N PRO A 31 -21.21 13.47 -11.25
CA PRO A 31 -20.71 13.75 -9.91
C PRO A 31 -21.84 14.24 -9.00
N ASN A 32 -22.98 13.55 -8.98
CA ASN A 32 -24.20 13.98 -8.30
C ASN A 32 -24.52 13.15 -7.05
N HIS A 33 -23.55 12.37 -6.58
CA HIS A 33 -23.51 11.84 -5.22
C HIS A 33 -22.34 12.46 -4.44
N GLN A 34 -22.12 13.77 -4.60
CA GLN A 34 -21.28 14.50 -3.66
C GLN A 34 -22.09 14.69 -2.38
N ASP A 35 -21.74 13.92 -1.35
CA ASP A 35 -22.16 14.22 0.02
C ASP A 35 -21.74 15.67 0.33
N PRO A 36 -22.68 16.58 0.64
CA PRO A 36 -22.37 17.99 0.88
C PRO A 36 -21.45 18.19 2.09
N ASP A 37 -21.37 17.20 2.99
CA ASP A 37 -20.44 17.20 4.12
C ASP A 37 -19.08 16.56 3.77
N PHE A 38 -18.99 15.85 2.64
CA PHE A 38 -17.74 15.28 2.16
C PHE A 38 -16.94 16.33 1.39
N GLN A 39 -16.00 16.97 2.08
CA GLN A 39 -14.95 17.75 1.43
C GLN A 39 -13.76 16.83 1.13
N PRO A 40 -13.55 16.36 -0.11
CA PRO A 40 -12.31 15.70 -0.46
C PRO A 40 -11.19 16.70 -0.19
N SER A 41 -10.26 16.35 0.71
CA SER A 41 -9.11 17.20 1.02
C SER A 41 -8.19 17.24 -0.20
N THR A 42 -8.52 18.06 -1.18
CA THR A 42 -7.68 18.37 -2.35
C THR A 42 -6.39 19.09 -1.94
N SER A 43 -6.32 19.56 -0.68
CA SER A 43 -5.12 20.10 -0.05
C SER A 43 -4.16 19.03 0.48
N MET A 44 -4.54 17.74 0.49
CA MET A 44 -3.51 16.71 0.56
C MET A 44 -2.87 16.66 -0.82
N THR A 45 -1.88 17.52 -1.04
CA THR A 45 -0.75 17.09 -1.85
C THR A 45 -0.37 15.73 -1.23
N CYS A 46 -0.57 14.65 -1.98
CA CYS A 46 -0.22 13.28 -1.58
C CYS A 46 1.31 13.13 -1.47
N SER A 47 2.01 14.08 -0.83
CA SER A 47 3.33 13.83 -0.31
C SER A 47 3.12 12.89 0.87
N HIS A 48 3.22 11.59 0.62
CA HIS A 48 3.37 10.59 1.67
C HIS A 48 4.34 11.13 2.72
N HIS A 49 3.92 11.12 3.98
CA HIS A 49 4.77 11.54 5.09
C HIS A 49 6.05 10.71 5.06
N GLN A 50 7.18 11.38 4.81
CA GLN A 50 8.48 10.73 4.80
C GLN A 50 9.11 10.86 6.17
N ILE A 51 9.37 9.72 6.79
CA ILE A 51 10.06 9.60 8.05
C ILE A 51 11.50 10.15 7.90
N THR A 52 11.77 11.19 8.67
CA THR A 52 13.07 11.85 8.81
C THR A 52 14.02 11.08 9.73
N GLN A 53 15.31 11.41 9.71
CA GLN A 53 16.29 10.82 10.64
C GLN A 53 15.95 11.11 12.11
N ALA A 54 15.45 12.31 12.41
CA ALA A 54 15.09 12.71 13.77
C ALA A 54 13.95 11.84 14.32
N GLU A 55 12.87 11.69 13.56
CA GLU A 55 11.73 10.84 13.94
C GLU A 55 12.15 9.37 14.12
N ARG A 56 13.08 8.87 13.29
CA ARG A 56 13.64 7.52 13.49
C ARG A 56 14.38 7.41 14.82
N ASN A 57 15.21 8.40 15.15
CA ASN A 57 15.96 8.40 16.40
C ASN A 57 15.04 8.52 17.61
N ASP A 58 13.99 9.34 17.51
CA ASP A 58 12.97 9.48 18.55
C ASP A 58 12.24 8.14 18.74
N LEU A 59 11.83 7.46 17.66
CA LEU A 59 11.22 6.13 17.75
C LEU A 59 12.14 5.09 18.41
N VAL A 60 13.44 5.09 18.09
CA VAL A 60 14.41 4.18 18.73
C VAL A 60 14.53 4.44 20.22
N ARG A 61 14.53 5.71 20.64
CA ARG A 61 14.61 6.10 22.05
C ARG A 61 13.32 5.80 22.79
N ASP A 62 12.19 6.23 22.26
CA ASP A 62 10.88 6.19 22.92
C ASP A 62 10.38 4.75 23.06
N LEU A 63 10.73 3.87 22.11
CA LEU A 63 10.42 2.44 22.16
C LEU A 63 11.55 1.60 22.77
N THR A 64 12.65 2.22 23.20
CA THR A 64 13.82 1.54 23.78
C THR A 64 14.33 0.37 22.93
N LEU A 65 14.42 0.57 21.62
CA LEU A 65 14.75 -0.50 20.68
C LEU A 65 16.21 -0.95 20.83
N SER A 66 16.42 -2.25 20.69
CA SER A 66 17.77 -2.82 20.53
C SER A 66 18.39 -2.39 19.19
N GLN A 67 19.70 -2.57 19.05
CA GLN A 67 20.39 -2.26 17.78
C GLN A 67 19.80 -3.07 16.61
N THR A 68 19.51 -4.36 16.82
CA THR A 68 18.94 -5.22 15.78
C THR A 68 17.54 -4.79 15.38
N ASP A 69 16.72 -4.37 16.35
CA ASP A 69 15.33 -3.95 16.08
C ASP A 69 15.29 -2.58 15.39
N SER A 70 16.19 -1.68 15.76
CA SER A 70 16.32 -0.36 15.12
C SER A 70 16.82 -0.44 13.68
N GLU A 71 17.73 -1.38 13.38
CA GLU A 71 18.15 -1.71 12.01
C GLU A 71 17.00 -2.31 11.20
N LEU A 72 16.28 -3.30 11.76
CA LEU A 72 15.12 -3.92 11.12
C LEU A 72 14.02 -2.89 10.82
N LEU A 73 13.71 -2.01 11.76
CA LEU A 73 12.77 -0.91 11.59
C LEU A 73 13.18 -0.04 10.40
N GLY A 74 14.48 0.24 10.27
CA GLY A 74 15.03 0.95 9.14
C GLY A 74 14.80 0.28 7.79
N SER A 75 15.05 -1.02 7.71
CA SER A 75 14.79 -1.80 6.49
C SER A 75 13.30 -1.81 6.13
N ARG A 76 12.40 -1.83 7.13
CA ARG A 76 10.95 -1.75 6.90
C ARG A 76 10.53 -0.39 6.34
N PHE A 77 11.03 0.71 6.90
CA PHE A 77 10.75 2.05 6.37
C PHE A 77 11.24 2.24 4.94
N GLN A 78 12.38 1.63 4.58
CA GLN A 78 12.87 1.60 3.22
C GLN A 78 11.96 0.78 2.30
N GLY A 79 11.53 -0.41 2.74
CA GLY A 79 10.61 -1.27 1.98
C GLY A 79 9.24 -0.64 1.72
N TRP A 80 8.78 0.21 2.63
CA TRP A 80 7.54 0.98 2.47
C TRP A 80 7.72 2.26 1.64
N ASN A 81 8.93 2.58 1.18
CA ASN A 81 9.25 3.82 0.46
C ASN A 81 8.87 5.11 1.21
N ILE A 82 8.85 5.08 2.55
CA ILE A 82 8.52 6.23 3.40
C ILE A 82 9.75 6.86 4.07
N HIS A 83 10.96 6.49 3.70
CA HIS A 83 12.18 7.08 4.26
C HIS A 83 12.76 8.17 3.34
N LYS A 84 13.17 9.31 3.91
CA LYS A 84 13.91 10.33 3.16
C LYS A 84 15.25 9.78 2.69
N ARG A 85 15.43 9.59 1.38
CA ARG A 85 16.75 9.30 0.81
C ARG A 85 17.61 10.57 0.90
N LYS A 86 18.85 10.43 1.36
CA LYS A 86 19.85 11.49 1.20
C LYS A 86 20.19 11.57 -0.30
N VAL A 87 20.06 12.77 -0.86
CA VAL A 87 20.57 13.13 -2.20
C VAL A 87 22.06 13.34 -2.11
#